data_AF-A0A0C9VTK1-F1
#
_entry.id   AF-A0A0C9VTK1-F1
#
_cell.length_a   1.000
_cell.length_b   1.000
_cell.length_c   1.000
_cell.angle_alpha   90.00
_cell.angle_beta   90.00
_cell.angle_gamma   90.00
#
_symmetry.space_group_name_H-M   'P 1'
#
loop_
_entity.id
_entity.type
_entity.pdbx_description
1 polymer ?
#
loop_
_entity_poly.entity_id
_entity_poly.type
_entity_poly.pdbx_seq_one_letter_code
_entity_poly.pdbx_strand_id
1 'polypeptide(L)'
;QHCYWITGPPGSGKSTLAATFARRLKKRELLYAQYFISRNVPETTAPEKLFPTLALQLAQRSVSAAAEIKTALRTRAPGDLGFDQAQSFLLGPLKKIADERQDQMVLIVIDALDE
;
A
#
# COMPACT_ATOMS: atom_id res chain seq x y z
N GLN A 1 -3.18 -12.95 -4.84
CA GLN A 1 -3.00 -11.49 -4.95
C GLN A 1 -2.51 -11.19 -6.36
N HIS A 2 -3.06 -10.18 -7.04
CA HIS A 2 -2.65 -9.79 -8.40
C HIS A 2 -1.84 -8.50 -8.34
N CYS A 3 -0.81 -8.39 -9.17
CA CYS A 3 -0.02 -7.18 -9.36
C CYS A 3 -0.20 -6.69 -10.79
N TYR A 4 -0.52 -5.41 -10.96
CA TYR A 4 -0.62 -4.75 -12.25
C TYR A 4 0.41 -3.62 -12.30
N TRP A 5 1.22 -3.62 -13.35
CA TRP A 5 2.34 -2.71 -13.50
C TRP A 5 2.09 -1.76 -14.67
N ILE A 6 2.13 -0.44 -14.41
CA ILE A 6 1.92 0.60 -15.43
C ILE A 6 3.30 1.11 -15.88
N THR A 7 3.62 0.96 -17.16
CA THR A 7 4.90 1.40 -17.74
C THR A 7 4.70 2.33 -18.92
N GLY A 8 5.76 3.08 -19.26
CA GLY A 8 5.74 4.01 -20.37
C GLY A 8 6.82 5.09 -20.25
N PRO A 9 7.12 5.82 -21.33
CA PRO A 9 8.16 6.85 -21.35
C PRO A 9 7.94 7.96 -20.30
N PRO A 10 8.98 8.71 -19.90
CA PRO A 10 8.82 9.95 -19.13
C PRO A 10 7.80 10.88 -19.80
N GLY A 11 6.97 11.56 -19.00
CA GLY A 11 5.93 12.47 -19.52
C GLY A 11 4.67 11.81 -20.09
N SER A 12 4.59 10.48 -20.20
CA SER A 12 3.39 9.76 -20.69
C SER A 12 2.17 9.79 -19.76
N GLY A 13 2.27 10.44 -18.59
CA GLY A 13 1.14 10.61 -17.67
C GLY A 13 0.87 9.44 -16.71
N LYS A 14 1.81 8.50 -16.54
CA LYS A 14 1.67 7.33 -15.62
C LYS A 14 1.20 7.71 -14.21
N SER A 15 1.89 8.65 -13.57
CA SER A 15 1.52 9.15 -12.23
C SER A 15 0.16 9.82 -12.22
N THR A 16 -0.21 10.51 -13.30
CA THR A 16 -1.55 11.12 -13.45
C THR A 16 -2.63 10.04 -13.55
N LEU A 17 -2.35 8.94 -14.26
CA LEU A 17 -3.23 7.78 -14.33
C LEU A 17 -3.37 7.10 -12.96
N ALA A 18 -2.25 6.81 -12.27
CA ALA A 18 -2.24 6.23 -10.93
C ALA A 18 -3.03 7.08 -9.92
N ALA A 19 -2.78 8.39 -9.87
CA ALA A 19 -3.50 9.32 -8.99
C ALA A 19 -4.99 9.41 -9.33
N THR A 20 -5.34 9.38 -10.61
CA THR A 20 -6.75 9.36 -11.07
C THR A 20 -7.43 8.05 -10.68
N PHE A 21 -6.75 6.92 -10.82
CA PHE A 21 -7.25 5.62 -10.44
C PHE A 21 -7.48 5.53 -8.93
N ALA A 22 -6.49 5.88 -8.11
CA ALA A 22 -6.61 5.93 -6.65
C ALA A 22 -7.80 6.80 -6.21
N ARG A 23 -7.95 8.00 -6.80
CA ARG A 23 -9.08 8.89 -6.51
C ARG A 23 -10.43 8.28 -6.87
N ARG A 24 -10.55 7.56 -7.98
CA ARG A 24 -11.78 6.85 -8.36
C ARG A 24 -12.09 5.70 -7.40
N LEU A 25 -11.08 4.93 -7.02
CA LEU A 25 -11.22 3.82 -6.07
C LEU A 25 -11.60 4.31 -4.67
N LYS A 26 -11.02 5.42 -4.21
CA LYS A 26 -11.37 6.05 -2.92
C LYS A 26 -12.84 6.45 -2.87
N LYS A 27 -13.38 7.01 -3.96
CA LYS A 27 -14.81 7.37 -4.07
C LYS A 27 -15.75 6.16 -4.03
N ARG A 28 -15.26 4.97 -4.38
CA ARG A 28 -16.01 3.71 -4.36
C ARG A 28 -15.74 2.89 -3.10
N GLU A 29 -14.97 3.42 -2.15
CA GLU A 29 -14.54 2.73 -0.93
C GLU A 29 -13.73 1.44 -1.18
N LEU A 30 -13.12 1.32 -2.37
CA LEU A 30 -12.28 0.17 -2.75
C LEU A 30 -10.78 0.41 -2.51
N LEU A 31 -10.37 1.67 -2.28
CA LEU A 31 -8.98 2.00 -2.01
C LEU A 31 -8.64 1.81 -0.53
N TYR A 32 -7.76 0.86 -0.25
CA TYR A 32 -7.36 0.50 1.10
C TYR A 32 -6.06 1.14 1.56
N ALA A 33 -5.13 1.33 0.64
CA ALA A 33 -3.93 2.09 0.92
C ALA A 33 -3.38 2.70 -0.37
N GLN A 34 -2.59 3.75 -0.23
CA GLN A 34 -1.86 4.34 -1.33
C GLN A 34 -0.52 4.90 -0.86
N TYR A 35 0.47 4.91 -1.75
CA TYR A 35 1.75 5.57 -1.53
C TYR A 35 2.25 6.18 -2.84
N PHE A 36 2.49 7.48 -2.84
CA PHE A 36 2.98 8.21 -4.03
C PHE A 36 4.33 8.81 -3.68
N ILE A 37 5.38 8.34 -4.34
CA ILE A 37 6.73 8.89 -4.14
C ILE A 37 6.83 10.21 -4.90
N SER A 38 7.30 11.26 -4.21
CA SER A 38 7.54 12.56 -4.82
C SER A 38 8.80 13.18 -4.25
N ARG A 39 9.77 13.49 -5.12
CA ARG A 39 11.00 14.22 -4.76
C ARG A 39 10.75 15.57 -4.08
N ASN A 40 9.58 16.16 -4.29
CA ASN A 40 9.20 17.43 -3.68
C ASN A 40 8.60 17.27 -2.27
N VAL A 41 8.36 16.02 -1.82
CA VAL A 41 7.77 15.69 -0.52
C VAL A 41 8.70 14.71 0.19
N PRO A 42 9.68 15.21 0.98
CA PRO A 42 10.74 14.40 1.59
C PRO A 42 10.22 13.23 2.44
N GLU A 43 9.00 13.35 2.98
CA GLU A 43 8.38 12.30 3.76
C GLU A 43 8.05 11.06 2.93
N THR A 44 7.88 11.20 1.62
CA THR A 44 7.51 10.12 0.70
C THR A 44 8.70 9.46 0.01
N THR A 45 9.86 10.13 0.01
CA THR A 45 11.10 9.61 -0.61
C THR A 45 11.87 8.65 0.28
N ALA A 46 11.53 8.59 1.57
CA ALA A 46 12.19 7.70 2.52
C ALA A 46 11.68 6.27 2.32
N PRO A 47 12.44 5.37 1.68
CA PRO A 47 11.90 4.09 1.23
C PRO A 47 11.47 3.19 2.40
N GLU A 48 12.11 3.32 3.56
CA GLU A 48 11.76 2.65 4.80
C GLU A 48 10.34 2.98 5.31
N LYS A 49 9.74 4.07 4.85
CA LYS A 49 8.37 4.48 5.23
C LYS A 49 7.29 3.81 4.40
N LEU A 50 7.62 3.13 3.30
CA LEU A 50 6.64 2.52 2.40
C LEU A 50 5.71 1.54 3.15
N PHE A 51 6.27 0.48 3.73
CA PHE A 51 5.48 -0.53 4.43
C PHE A 51 4.80 0.00 5.70
N PRO A 52 5.46 0.76 6.61
CA PRO A 52 4.79 1.34 7.76
C PRO A 52 3.59 2.22 7.38
N THR A 53 3.72 3.03 6.32
CA THR A 53 2.65 3.93 5.86
C THR A 53 1.47 3.16 5.28
N LEU A 54 1.74 2.13 4.47
CA LEU A 54 0.69 1.24 3.96
C LEU A 54 0.01 0.46 5.08
N ALA A 55 0.78 -0.09 6.03
CA ALA A 55 0.26 -0.81 7.18
C ALA A 55 -0.68 0.05 8.02
N LEU A 56 -0.29 1.30 8.32
CA LEU A 56 -1.14 2.23 9.05
C LEU A 56 -2.47 2.47 8.32
N GLN A 57 -2.44 2.69 7.00
CA GLN A 57 -3.65 2.89 6.21
C GLN A 57 -4.56 1.65 6.16
N LEU A 58 -3.98 0.45 6.16
CA LEU A 58 -4.73 -0.82 6.25
C LEU A 58 -5.38 -0.98 7.62
N ALA A 59 -4.63 -0.74 8.70
CA ALA A 59 -5.13 -0.82 10.07
C ALA A 59 -6.30 0.14 10.33
N GLN A 60 -6.24 1.35 9.77
CA GLN A 60 -7.32 2.34 9.87
C GLN A 60 -8.62 1.91 9.17
N ARG A 61 -8.53 1.00 8.19
CA ARG A 61 -9.69 0.55 7.39
C ARG A 61 -10.17 -0.86 7.74
N SER A 62 -9.37 -1.65 8.44
CA SER A 62 -9.74 -3.00 8.83
C SER A 62 -9.22 -3.36 10.21
N VAL A 63 -10.16 -3.76 11.09
CA VAL A 63 -9.87 -4.23 12.44
C VAL A 63 -9.02 -5.50 12.42
N SER A 64 -9.26 -6.40 11.46
CA SER A 64 -8.48 -7.63 11.32
C SER A 64 -7.06 -7.35 10.85
N ALA A 65 -6.88 -6.43 9.92
CA ALA A 65 -5.55 -5.96 9.52
C ALA A 65 -4.82 -5.30 10.69
N ALA A 66 -5.51 -4.47 11.49
CA ALA A 66 -4.93 -3.86 12.67
C ALA A 66 -4.46 -4.90 13.70
N ALA A 67 -5.24 -5.97 13.90
CA ALA A 67 -4.87 -7.08 14.79
C ALA A 67 -3.66 -7.88 14.27
N GLU A 68 -3.61 -8.15 12.96
CA GLU A 68 -2.49 -8.82 12.30
C GLU A 68 -1.20 -7.97 12.44
N ILE A 69 -1.28 -6.68 12.13
CA ILE A 69 -0.17 -5.73 12.25
C ILE A 69 0.30 -5.64 13.71
N LYS A 70 -0.62 -5.53 14.68
CA LYS A 70 -0.28 -5.51 16.11
C LYS A 70 0.46 -6.78 16.53
N THR A 71 0.10 -7.93 15.95
CA THR A 71 0.78 -9.20 16.21
C THR A 71 2.18 -9.20 15.61
N ALA A 72 2.34 -8.76 14.36
CA ALA A 72 3.65 -8.61 13.72
C ALA A 72 4.59 -7.66 14.50
N LEU A 73 4.07 -6.56 15.04
CA LEU A 73 4.84 -5.60 15.83
C LEU A 73 5.45 -6.19 17.11
N ARG A 74 4.96 -7.33 17.61
CA ARG A 74 5.53 -7.99 18.79
C ARG A 74 6.87 -8.66 18.51
N THR A 75 7.13 -9.02 17.27
CA THR A 75 8.33 -9.76 16.88
C THR A 75 9.24 -8.96 15.94
N ARG A 76 8.72 -7.88 15.34
CA ARG A 76 9.44 -7.13 14.31
C ARG A 76 9.10 -5.64 14.39
N ALA A 77 10.12 -4.79 14.40
CA ALA A 77 9.95 -3.36 14.22
C ALA A 77 9.83 -3.03 12.71
N PRO A 78 8.94 -2.10 12.32
CA PRO A 78 8.82 -1.65 10.95
C PRO A 78 9.92 -0.62 10.62
N GLY A 79 10.33 -0.54 9.35
CA GLY A 79 11.33 0.45 8.92
C GLY A 79 12.48 -0.08 8.06
N ASP A 80 12.29 -1.21 7.37
CA ASP A 80 13.19 -1.64 6.30
C ASP A 80 12.37 -2.01 5.04
N LEU A 81 13.06 -2.21 3.91
CA LEU A 81 12.44 -2.54 2.61
C LEU A 81 12.50 -4.03 2.24
N GLY A 82 12.73 -4.91 3.22
CA GLY A 82 12.86 -6.34 3.01
C GLY A 82 11.54 -7.03 2.68
N PHE A 83 11.65 -8.17 2.02
CA PHE A 83 10.53 -9.08 1.77
C PHE A 83 9.79 -9.45 3.07
N ASP A 84 10.54 -9.65 4.15
CA ASP A 84 10.01 -9.95 5.47
C ASP A 84 9.13 -8.84 6.05
N GLN A 85 9.49 -7.57 5.83
CA GLN A 85 8.65 -6.42 6.20
C GLN A 85 7.40 -6.35 5.33
N ALA A 86 7.57 -6.54 4.01
CA ALA A 86 6.44 -6.60 3.08
C ALA A 86 5.46 -7.70 3.52
N GLN A 87 5.95 -8.87 3.89
CA GLN A 87 5.13 -9.99 4.35
C GLN A 87 4.39 -9.64 5.64
N SER A 88 5.10 -9.12 6.65
CA SER A 88 4.55 -8.82 7.97
C SER A 88 3.57 -7.64 7.99
N PHE A 89 3.85 -6.59 7.23
CA PHE A 89 3.14 -5.31 7.35
C PHE A 89 2.26 -4.95 6.16
N LEU A 90 2.39 -5.67 5.04
CA LEU A 90 1.60 -5.44 3.83
C LEU A 90 0.82 -6.68 3.41
N LEU A 91 1.50 -7.77 3.03
CA LEU A 91 0.88 -8.92 2.38
C LEU A 91 0.02 -9.76 3.33
N GLY A 92 0.49 -10.00 4.56
CA GLY A 92 -0.28 -10.70 5.61
C GLY A 92 -1.57 -9.96 5.97
N PRO A 93 -1.50 -8.68 6.36
CA PRO A 93 -2.69 -7.87 6.65
C PRO A 93 -3.64 -7.76 5.46
N LEU A 94 -3.14 -7.57 4.24
CA LEU A 94 -3.95 -7.58 3.02
C LEU A 94 -4.68 -8.91 2.81
N LYS A 95 -3.99 -10.03 3.02
CA LYS A 95 -4.58 -11.36 2.88
C LYS A 95 -5.73 -11.54 3.87
N LYS A 96 -5.55 -11.11 5.13
CA LYS A 96 -6.64 -11.14 6.12
C LYS A 96 -7.88 -10.38 5.68
N ILE A 97 -7.70 -9.17 5.13
CA ILE A 97 -8.83 -8.40 4.61
C ILE A 97 -9.51 -9.14 3.45
N ALA A 98 -8.72 -9.70 2.52
CA ALA A 98 -9.25 -10.40 1.36
C ALA A 98 -10.00 -11.69 1.75
N ASP A 99 -9.50 -12.45 2.72
CA ASP A 99 -10.13 -13.68 3.20
C ASP A 99 -11.49 -13.39 3.87
N GLU A 100 -11.63 -12.24 4.55
CA GLU A 100 -12.88 -11.79 5.19
C GLU A 100 -13.87 -11.18 4.21
N ARG A 101 -13.38 -10.63 3.09
CA ARG A 101 -14.17 -9.91 2.08
C ARG A 101 -14.15 -10.63 0.74
N GLN A 102 -14.63 -11.87 0.72
CA GLN A 102 -14.64 -12.72 -0.48
C GLN A 102 -15.33 -12.07 -1.69
N ASP A 103 -16.29 -11.15 -1.46
CA ASP A 103 -17.05 -10.48 -2.52
C ASP A 103 -16.55 -9.07 -2.87
N GLN A 104 -15.48 -8.56 -2.25
CA GLN A 104 -15.01 -7.19 -2.47
C GLN A 104 -13.54 -7.10 -2.84
N MET A 105 -13.26 -6.35 -3.90
CA MET A 105 -11.90 -6.08 -4.36
C MET A 105 -11.22 -5.07 -3.43
N VAL A 106 -10.08 -5.47 -2.86
CA VAL A 106 -9.22 -4.61 -2.04
C VAL A 106 -8.03 -4.15 -2.88
N LEU A 107 -7.85 -2.84 -3.00
CA LEU A 107 -6.82 -2.26 -3.87
C LEU A 107 -5.84 -1.37 -3.11
N ILE A 108 -4.57 -1.50 -3.49
CA ILE A 108 -3.48 -0.61 -3.10
C ILE A 108 -2.89 0.00 -4.36
N VAL A 109 -2.56 1.29 -4.32
CA VAL A 109 -1.88 1.98 -5.42
C VAL A 109 -0.53 2.50 -4.94
N ILE A 110 0.53 2.12 -5.65
CA ILE A 110 1.89 2.61 -5.41
C ILE A 110 2.36 3.25 -6.72
N ASP A 111 2.90 4.46 -6.64
CA ASP A 111 3.41 5.19 -7.80
C ASP A 111 4.85 5.65 -7.56
N ALA A 112 5.60 5.75 -8.66
CA ALA A 112 6.99 6.22 -8.70
C ALA A 112 7.95 5.43 -7.79
N LEU A 113 7.79 4.10 -7.72
CA LEU A 113 8.63 3.22 -6.89
C LEU A 113 10.12 3.22 -7.29
N ASP A 114 10.43 3.71 -8.50
CA ASP A 114 11.77 3.83 -9.08
C ASP A 114 12.46 5.17 -8.85
N GLU A 115 11.76 6.14 -8.24
CA GLU A 115 12.33 7.43 -7.78
C GLU A 115 13.03 7.30 -6.42
#